data_AF-A0A501W470-F1
#
_entry.id   AF-A0A501W470-F1
#
_cell.length_a   1.000
_cell.length_b   1.000
_cell.length_c   1.000
_cell.angle_alpha   90.00
_cell.angle_beta   90.00
_cell.angle_gamma   90.00
#
_symmetry.space_group_name_H-M   'P 1'
#
loop_
_entity.id
_entity.type
_entity.pdbx_description
1 polymer ?
#
loop_
_entity_poly.entity_id
_entity_poly.type
_entity_poly.pdbx_seq_one_letter_code
_entity_poly.pdbx_strand_id
1 'polypeptide(L)'
;MKALRLLLHLFLLLLYTSAASQSLFLEGEVVDINQNQPVPYATVGIKGKSLGTVADENGRFRFAVPATAVSDEEQVIISCVGYNSTEISVAALQQGRQRVRLAPAQVSLKEVTIKARKIKTKTFGRRGSSTLMAANMFTESNLISDELAKEQGTLIQLDEEVLLRNFNMHVAFNRFKYVRFRLNIYSVSDGLPDRSLLKEDIVFDVTEPKGWVKVDLSKYHIFLEGQDKVAVTIQWLKSEAVDGNSTSFGVSAVPVPTHAILFRNKSQDKWKEVSPGYLSFYLTADSYRGRNKSIATETNPEEVYALPDSLKYLSFLSMEAPVTLTDKYSFGDSLQVGHFVQVNGARLYYETYGQGEPLLLLHGNGQSISAFSRQIEALSKKFSVIAIDTRAHGKSRDDVTQELTYDLFALDMKQLLDSLHLKEVNILGWSDGGNTALIMALHYPAYVKRIAVMGANLFPDETAVESGLLALFNRQLEALEGKEDEQSLNQARRLRLLLHEPNMTFAELRALKVPALVMAGEQDVVLEMHTKAIAEHIQGATLKIFKGASHYAPQEVPAAFNRAALDFFAPVN
;
A
#
# COMPACT_ATOMS: atom_id res chain seq x y z
N MET A 1 -50.90 -26.91 24.34
CA MET A 1 -50.55 -27.63 23.09
C MET A 1 -50.05 -26.72 21.95
N LYS A 2 -50.57 -25.49 21.76
CA LYS A 2 -50.09 -24.59 20.68
C LYS A 2 -48.64 -24.09 20.86
N ALA A 3 -48.22 -23.80 22.09
CA ALA A 3 -46.85 -23.38 22.39
C ALA A 3 -45.80 -24.48 22.14
N LEU A 4 -46.15 -25.76 22.37
CA LEU A 4 -45.26 -26.90 22.16
C LEU A 4 -45.02 -27.18 20.67
N ARG A 5 -46.04 -26.95 19.83
CA ARG A 5 -45.89 -27.06 18.36
C ARG A 5 -45.04 -25.93 17.79
N LEU A 6 -45.12 -24.71 18.35
CA LEU A 6 -44.30 -23.58 17.93
C LEU A 6 -42.82 -23.77 18.29
N LEU A 7 -42.53 -24.32 19.48
CA LEU A 7 -41.17 -24.68 19.88
C LEU A 7 -40.58 -25.81 19.01
N LEU A 8 -41.39 -26.81 18.63
CA LEU A 8 -40.93 -27.89 17.75
C LEU A 8 -40.61 -27.39 16.33
N HIS A 9 -41.36 -26.41 15.82
CA HIS A 9 -41.08 -25.79 14.51
C HIS A 9 -39.86 -24.87 14.57
N LEU A 10 -39.65 -24.12 15.66
CA LEU A 10 -38.42 -23.35 15.85
C LEU A 10 -37.19 -24.25 16.00
N PHE A 11 -37.32 -25.40 16.66
CA PHE A 11 -36.23 -26.37 16.84
C PHE A 11 -35.89 -27.08 15.52
N LEU A 12 -36.89 -27.39 14.69
CA LEU A 12 -36.68 -27.90 13.33
C LEU A 12 -36.07 -26.83 12.40
N LEU A 13 -36.45 -25.56 12.50
CA LEU A 13 -35.81 -24.45 11.76
C LEU A 13 -34.36 -24.19 12.21
N LEU A 14 -34.02 -24.43 13.48
CA LEU A 14 -32.66 -24.35 14.00
C LEU A 14 -31.78 -25.55 13.60
N LEU A 15 -32.37 -26.68 13.19
CA LEU A 15 -31.63 -27.83 12.65
C LEU A 15 -31.31 -27.68 11.15
N TYR A 16 -31.94 -26.74 10.44
CA TYR A 16 -31.65 -26.45 9.03
C TYR A 16 -30.53 -25.43 8.81
N THR A 17 -30.00 -24.79 9.87
CA THR A 17 -28.96 -23.75 9.75
C THR A 17 -27.56 -24.21 10.18
N SER A 18 -27.37 -25.49 10.49
CA SER A 18 -26.04 -26.06 10.79
C SER A 18 -25.60 -27.09 9.74
N ALA A 19 -25.66 -26.73 8.45
CA ALA A 19 -24.83 -27.40 7.46
C ALA A 19 -23.40 -26.87 7.61
N ALA A 20 -22.60 -27.52 8.47
CA ALA A 20 -21.16 -27.32 8.44
C ALA A 20 -20.68 -27.67 7.03
N SER A 21 -20.12 -26.70 6.30
CA SER A 21 -19.54 -26.94 4.99
C SER A 21 -18.37 -27.92 5.15
N GLN A 22 -18.59 -29.18 4.77
CA GLN A 22 -17.55 -30.21 4.85
C GLN A 22 -16.47 -29.89 3.79
N SER A 23 -15.22 -29.81 4.22
CA SER A 23 -14.08 -29.64 3.30
C SER A 23 -13.63 -30.98 2.76
N LEU A 24 -13.42 -31.06 1.46
CA LEU A 24 -12.80 -32.16 0.75
C LEU A 24 -11.28 -31.91 0.65
N PHE A 25 -10.46 -32.95 0.83
CA PHE A 25 -9.01 -32.87 0.62
C PHE A 25 -8.63 -33.54 -0.69
N LEU A 26 -7.89 -32.81 -1.53
CA LEU A 26 -7.30 -33.32 -2.76
C LEU A 26 -5.80 -33.46 -2.56
N GLU A 27 -5.23 -34.63 -2.83
CA GLU A 27 -3.81 -34.91 -2.61
C GLU A 27 -3.20 -35.81 -3.68
N GLY A 28 -1.90 -35.66 -3.90
CA GLY A 28 -1.17 -36.43 -4.90
C GLY A 28 0.32 -36.18 -4.88
N GLU A 29 1.00 -36.78 -5.86
CA GLU A 29 2.44 -36.62 -6.11
C GLU A 29 2.65 -36.40 -7.60
N VAL A 30 3.42 -35.36 -7.95
CA VAL A 30 3.79 -35.01 -9.31
C VAL A 30 5.17 -35.57 -9.61
N VAL A 31 5.28 -36.34 -10.69
CA VAL A 31 6.53 -36.98 -11.11
C VAL A 31 6.79 -36.81 -12.60
N ASP A 32 8.06 -36.82 -12.98
CA ASP A 32 8.50 -36.85 -14.37
C ASP A 32 8.10 -38.18 -15.00
N ILE A 33 7.46 -38.17 -16.18
CA ILE A 33 6.97 -39.39 -16.83
C ILE A 33 8.10 -40.35 -17.24
N ASN A 34 9.28 -39.82 -17.56
CA ASN A 34 10.41 -40.60 -18.08
C ASN A 34 11.27 -41.14 -16.94
N GLN A 35 11.56 -40.30 -15.95
CA GLN A 35 12.50 -40.62 -14.87
C GLN A 35 11.80 -41.08 -13.59
N ASN A 36 10.48 -40.86 -13.48
CA ASN A 36 9.69 -41.13 -12.29
C ASN A 36 10.26 -40.46 -11.02
N GLN A 37 11.00 -39.38 -11.20
CA GLN A 37 11.51 -38.51 -10.14
C GLN A 37 10.45 -37.46 -9.79
N PRO A 38 10.40 -37.00 -8.53
CA PRO A 38 9.51 -35.90 -8.17
C PRO A 38 9.73 -34.65 -9.00
N VAL A 39 8.64 -33.98 -9.38
CA VAL A 39 8.68 -32.64 -9.97
C VAL A 39 8.41 -31.64 -8.83
N PRO A 40 9.45 -31.03 -8.25
CA PRO A 40 9.28 -30.13 -7.12
C PRO A 40 8.52 -28.87 -7.53
N TYR A 41 7.70 -28.34 -6.64
CA TYR A 41 7.00 -27.07 -6.85
C TYR A 41 6.07 -27.03 -8.08
N ALA A 42 5.64 -28.20 -8.58
CA ALA A 42 4.59 -28.26 -9.57
C ALA A 42 3.34 -27.53 -9.06
N THR A 43 2.76 -26.72 -9.92
CA THR A 43 1.60 -25.90 -9.62
C THR A 43 0.33 -26.71 -9.86
N VAL A 44 -0.60 -26.71 -8.90
CA VAL A 44 -1.83 -27.51 -8.93
C VAL A 44 -3.03 -26.58 -8.73
N GLY A 45 -3.99 -26.57 -9.66
CA GLY A 45 -5.16 -25.69 -9.51
C GLY A 45 -6.37 -26.13 -10.29
N ILE A 46 -7.55 -25.68 -9.87
CA ILE A 46 -8.82 -26.00 -10.53
C ILE A 46 -9.13 -24.90 -11.54
N LYS A 47 -9.38 -25.31 -12.79
CA LYS A 47 -9.57 -24.39 -13.93
C LYS A 47 -10.63 -23.32 -13.61
N GLY A 48 -10.23 -22.05 -13.71
CA GLY A 48 -11.14 -20.90 -13.56
C GLY A 48 -11.58 -20.62 -12.11
N LYS A 49 -10.95 -21.25 -11.11
CA LYS A 49 -11.29 -21.08 -9.70
C LYS A 49 -10.08 -20.63 -8.89
N SER A 50 -10.33 -19.86 -7.84
CA SER A 50 -9.33 -19.52 -6.82
C SER A 50 -9.05 -20.69 -5.87
N LEU A 51 -8.94 -21.92 -6.38
CA LEU A 51 -8.68 -23.15 -5.62
C LEU A 51 -7.43 -23.85 -6.18
N GLY A 52 -6.45 -24.14 -5.32
CA GLY A 52 -5.20 -24.78 -5.72
C GLY A 52 -4.08 -24.62 -4.70
N THR A 53 -2.93 -25.19 -5.02
CA THR A 53 -1.71 -25.18 -4.20
C THR A 53 -0.46 -25.38 -5.06
N VAL A 54 0.69 -25.53 -4.42
CA VAL A 54 1.98 -25.89 -5.01
C VAL A 54 2.47 -27.18 -4.35
N ALA A 55 3.10 -28.05 -5.13
CA ALA A 55 3.75 -29.25 -4.61
C ALA A 55 5.01 -28.91 -3.79
N ASP A 56 5.36 -29.75 -2.82
CA ASP A 56 6.59 -29.60 -2.04
C ASP A 56 7.85 -29.99 -2.85
N GLU A 57 9.01 -29.93 -2.22
CA GLU A 57 10.31 -30.37 -2.78
C GLU A 57 10.33 -31.85 -3.23
N ASN A 58 9.40 -32.67 -2.74
CA ASN A 58 9.24 -34.08 -3.08
C ASN A 58 8.06 -34.30 -4.04
N GLY A 59 7.59 -33.24 -4.72
CA GLY A 59 6.50 -33.29 -5.69
C GLY A 59 5.12 -33.57 -5.07
N ARG A 60 4.98 -33.52 -3.74
CA ARG A 60 3.74 -33.89 -3.04
C ARG A 60 2.86 -32.67 -2.87
N PHE A 61 1.57 -32.78 -3.12
CA PHE A 61 0.63 -31.69 -2.88
C PHE A 61 -0.58 -32.18 -2.08
N ARG A 62 -1.14 -31.27 -1.30
CA ARG A 62 -2.43 -31.46 -0.61
C ARG A 62 -3.09 -30.10 -0.40
N PHE A 63 -4.39 -30.01 -0.66
CA PHE A 63 -5.17 -28.81 -0.37
C PHE A 63 -6.64 -29.13 -0.08
N ALA A 64 -7.28 -28.27 0.69
CA ALA A 64 -8.69 -28.38 1.02
C ALA A 64 -9.54 -27.57 0.03
N VAL A 65 -10.69 -28.10 -0.34
CA VAL A 65 -11.72 -27.41 -1.15
C VAL A 65 -13.08 -27.59 -0.49
N PRO A 66 -13.95 -26.57 -0.46
CA PRO A 66 -15.33 -26.76 0.00
C PRO A 66 -16.03 -27.79 -0.89
N ALA A 67 -16.66 -28.82 -0.31
CA ALA A 67 -17.30 -29.88 -1.11
C ALA A 67 -18.41 -29.34 -2.02
N THR A 68 -19.04 -28.22 -1.66
CA THR A 68 -20.05 -27.53 -2.48
C THR A 68 -19.46 -26.67 -3.60
N ALA A 69 -18.15 -26.43 -3.59
CA ALA A 69 -17.48 -25.54 -4.54
C ALA A 69 -16.91 -26.27 -5.76
N VAL A 70 -16.94 -27.60 -5.81
CA VAL A 70 -16.37 -28.41 -6.90
C VAL A 70 -17.29 -29.59 -7.25
N SER A 71 -17.27 -30.03 -8.51
CA SER A 71 -17.90 -31.28 -8.94
C SER A 71 -16.84 -32.33 -9.28
N ASP A 72 -17.23 -33.60 -9.30
CA ASP A 72 -16.31 -34.72 -9.53
C ASP A 72 -15.70 -34.72 -10.95
N GLU A 73 -16.41 -34.14 -11.92
CA GLU A 73 -15.99 -34.03 -13.33
C GLU A 73 -15.01 -32.88 -13.58
N GLU A 74 -14.89 -31.93 -12.64
CA GLU A 74 -13.98 -30.81 -12.80
C GLU A 74 -12.53 -31.27 -12.86
N GLN A 75 -11.75 -30.58 -13.69
CA GLN A 75 -10.36 -30.90 -13.92
C GLN A 75 -9.45 -30.05 -13.05
N VAL A 76 -8.53 -30.73 -12.36
CA VAL A 76 -7.37 -30.16 -11.70
C VAL A 76 -6.23 -30.15 -12.71
N ILE A 77 -5.71 -28.96 -12.99
CA ILE A 77 -4.59 -28.74 -13.89
C ILE A 77 -3.31 -28.74 -13.07
N ILE A 78 -2.36 -29.59 -13.47
CA ILE A 78 -1.01 -29.67 -12.93
C ILE A 78 -0.05 -29.15 -14.00
N SER A 79 0.77 -28.16 -13.65
CA SER A 79 1.74 -27.57 -14.56
C SER A 79 3.07 -27.27 -13.87
N CYS A 80 4.15 -27.31 -14.64
CA CYS A 80 5.49 -26.91 -14.18
C CYS A 80 6.25 -26.34 -15.38
N VAL A 81 7.08 -25.32 -15.16
CA VAL A 81 7.95 -24.78 -16.21
C VAL A 81 8.87 -25.88 -16.71
N GLY A 82 8.99 -26.02 -18.04
CA GLY A 82 9.74 -27.11 -18.68
C GLY A 82 8.94 -28.41 -18.89
N TYR A 83 7.66 -28.44 -18.50
CA TYR A 83 6.77 -29.60 -18.67
C TYR A 83 5.48 -29.22 -19.41
N ASN A 84 4.88 -30.19 -20.10
CA ASN A 84 3.52 -30.07 -20.61
C ASN A 84 2.52 -30.19 -19.45
N SER A 85 1.59 -29.25 -19.35
CA SER A 85 0.50 -29.31 -18.37
C SER A 85 -0.35 -30.56 -18.59
N THR A 86 -0.83 -31.15 -17.50
CA THR A 86 -1.70 -32.33 -17.48
C THR A 86 -2.94 -32.06 -16.63
N GLU A 87 -4.04 -32.74 -16.94
CA GLU A 87 -5.31 -32.64 -16.21
C GLU A 87 -5.62 -33.96 -15.49
N ILE A 88 -6.22 -33.87 -14.30
CA ILE A 88 -6.77 -35.00 -13.55
C ILE A 88 -8.10 -34.59 -12.92
N SER A 89 -9.09 -35.47 -12.91
CA SER A 89 -10.40 -35.14 -12.33
C SER A 89 -10.36 -35.03 -10.80
N VAL A 90 -11.25 -34.20 -10.25
CA VAL A 90 -11.49 -34.13 -8.80
C VAL A 90 -11.81 -35.52 -8.23
N ALA A 91 -12.69 -36.29 -8.90
CA ALA A 91 -13.03 -37.65 -8.48
C ALA A 91 -11.82 -38.59 -8.35
N ALA A 92 -10.84 -38.48 -9.25
CA ALA A 92 -9.65 -39.33 -9.20
C ALA A 92 -8.76 -38.99 -7.98
N LEU A 93 -8.62 -37.70 -7.65
CA LEU A 93 -7.85 -37.24 -6.48
C LEU A 93 -8.53 -37.55 -5.14
N GLN A 94 -9.84 -37.78 -5.13
CA GLN A 94 -10.58 -38.20 -3.94
C GLN A 94 -10.33 -39.68 -3.58
N GLN A 95 -9.93 -40.53 -4.54
CA GLN A 95 -9.71 -41.96 -4.33
C GLN A 95 -8.38 -42.28 -3.60
N GLY A 96 -7.73 -41.26 -3.04
CA GLY A 96 -6.44 -41.33 -2.38
C GLY A 96 -5.33 -40.71 -3.22
N ARG A 97 -4.10 -40.87 -2.73
CA ARG A 97 -2.93 -40.17 -3.25
C ARG A 97 -2.54 -40.65 -4.66
N GLN A 98 -2.93 -39.88 -5.67
CA GLN A 98 -2.63 -40.17 -7.07
C GLN A 98 -1.21 -39.76 -7.45
N ARG A 99 -0.59 -40.50 -8.38
CA ARG A 99 0.66 -40.09 -9.05
C ARG A 99 0.36 -39.47 -10.40
N VAL A 100 0.49 -38.15 -10.48
CA VAL A 100 0.29 -37.36 -11.71
C VAL A 100 1.63 -37.27 -12.43
N ARG A 101 1.66 -37.68 -13.71
CA ARG A 101 2.90 -37.72 -14.50
C ARG A 101 2.96 -36.55 -15.47
N LEU A 102 4.04 -35.77 -15.42
CA LEU A 102 4.27 -34.68 -16.38
C LEU A 102 5.32 -35.09 -17.41
N ALA A 103 5.03 -34.81 -18.68
CA ALA A 103 5.97 -35.00 -19.77
C ALA A 103 6.81 -33.73 -19.98
N PRO A 104 8.15 -33.83 -20.09
CA PRO A 104 8.98 -32.68 -20.43
C PRO A 104 8.52 -32.02 -21.74
N ALA A 105 8.45 -30.70 -21.75
CA ALA A 105 8.13 -29.92 -22.93
C ALA A 105 9.36 -29.92 -23.87
N GLN A 106 9.20 -30.44 -25.09
CA GLN A 106 10.27 -30.41 -26.08
C GLN A 106 10.45 -28.99 -26.61
N VAL A 107 11.68 -28.47 -26.56
CA VAL A 107 12.01 -27.17 -27.14
C VAL A 107 12.95 -27.34 -28.32
N SER A 108 12.44 -27.08 -29.52
CA SER A 108 13.29 -27.01 -30.72
C SER A 108 14.22 -25.80 -30.62
N LEU A 109 15.52 -26.06 -30.67
CA LEU A 109 16.53 -25.00 -30.77
C LEU A 109 16.46 -24.40 -32.17
N LYS A 110 16.10 -23.11 -32.27
CA LYS A 110 16.27 -22.37 -33.51
C LYS A 110 17.76 -22.08 -33.69
N GLU A 111 18.24 -22.25 -34.92
CA GLU A 111 19.59 -21.84 -35.31
C GLU A 111 19.76 -20.35 -35.05
N VAL A 112 20.77 -19.97 -34.24
CA VAL A 112 21.07 -18.58 -33.92
C VAL A 112 22.13 -18.08 -34.91
N THR A 113 21.72 -17.27 -35.88
CA THR A 113 22.66 -16.58 -36.77
C THR A 113 23.28 -15.40 -36.03
N ILE A 114 24.45 -15.60 -35.42
CA ILE A 114 25.18 -14.53 -34.73
C ILE A 114 25.71 -13.54 -35.77
N LYS A 115 25.03 -12.40 -35.92
CA LYS A 115 25.59 -11.22 -36.60
C LYS A 115 26.26 -10.34 -35.54
N ALA A 116 27.51 -9.95 -35.76
CA ALA A 116 28.21 -8.99 -34.89
C ALA A 116 27.46 -7.64 -34.91
N ARG A 117 26.64 -7.41 -33.87
CA ARG A 117 25.90 -6.16 -33.65
C ARG A 117 26.52 -5.42 -32.46
N LYS A 118 26.34 -4.10 -32.39
CA LYS A 118 26.72 -3.34 -31.17
C LYS A 118 25.79 -3.76 -30.03
N ILE A 119 26.36 -4.38 -29.01
CA ILE A 119 25.65 -4.81 -27.81
C ILE A 119 25.71 -3.67 -26.78
N LYS A 120 24.57 -3.34 -26.16
CA LYS A 120 24.53 -2.44 -25.00
C LYS A 120 23.71 -3.09 -23.89
N THR A 121 24.30 -3.26 -22.71
CA THR A 121 23.54 -3.68 -21.53
C THR A 121 22.65 -2.52 -21.08
N LYS A 122 21.36 -2.81 -20.92
CA LYS A 122 20.34 -1.84 -20.51
C LYS A 122 19.56 -2.38 -19.32
N THR A 123 18.87 -1.47 -18.64
CA THR A 123 17.87 -1.80 -17.64
C THR A 123 16.49 -1.53 -18.19
N PHE A 124 15.59 -2.49 -18.01
CA PHE A 124 14.20 -2.44 -18.43
C PHE A 124 13.30 -2.63 -17.22
N GLY A 125 12.28 -1.80 -17.08
CA GLY A 125 11.42 -1.79 -15.89
C GLY A 125 11.85 -0.74 -14.88
N ARG A 126 11.49 -0.95 -13.61
CA ARG A 126 11.55 0.07 -12.59
C ARG A 126 12.70 -0.12 -11.59
N ARG A 127 13.65 0.82 -11.59
CA ARG A 127 14.80 0.87 -10.64
C ARG A 127 14.53 1.65 -9.35
N GLY A 128 13.47 2.43 -9.30
CA GLY A 128 13.04 3.10 -8.08
C GLY A 128 12.19 2.14 -7.26
N SER A 129 12.37 2.13 -5.95
CA SER A 129 11.60 1.33 -5.01
C SER A 129 10.83 2.21 -4.05
N SER A 130 9.62 1.81 -3.69
CA SER A 130 8.83 2.46 -2.62
C SER A 130 8.20 1.40 -1.74
N THR A 131 8.38 1.52 -0.43
CA THR A 131 7.72 0.62 0.55
C THR A 131 6.36 1.16 1.01
N LEU A 132 5.91 2.28 0.43
CA LEU A 132 4.67 2.98 0.75
C LEU A 132 3.43 2.32 0.11
N MET A 133 3.59 1.80 -1.11
CA MET A 133 2.66 0.86 -1.73
C MET A 133 3.38 -0.48 -1.80
N ALA A 134 2.90 -1.44 -1.03
CA ALA A 134 3.37 -2.81 -1.11
C ALA A 134 2.27 -3.66 -1.72
N ALA A 135 2.62 -4.39 -2.78
CA ALA A 135 1.78 -5.45 -3.29
C ALA A 135 1.88 -6.62 -2.30
N ASN A 136 0.95 -6.61 -1.36
CA ASN A 136 0.94 -7.48 -0.19
C ASN A 136 0.48 -8.86 -0.61
N MET A 137 1.31 -9.84 -0.31
CA MET A 137 0.96 -11.25 -0.31
C MET A 137 0.89 -11.70 1.16
N PHE A 138 -0.29 -12.12 1.59
CA PHE A 138 -0.56 -12.50 2.99
C PHE A 138 -1.05 -13.94 3.08
N THR A 139 -0.78 -14.57 4.23
CA THR A 139 -1.51 -15.74 4.70
C THR A 139 -2.65 -15.25 5.60
N GLU A 140 -3.89 -15.69 5.43
CA GLU A 140 -4.97 -15.26 6.32
C GLU A 140 -4.84 -15.94 7.69
N SER A 141 -5.09 -15.19 8.78
CA SER A 141 -4.90 -15.68 10.16
C SER A 141 -5.80 -16.87 10.54
N ASN A 142 -6.86 -17.13 9.77
CA ASN A 142 -7.87 -18.15 10.06
C ASN A 142 -7.87 -19.30 9.02
N LEU A 143 -7.02 -19.22 7.99
CA LEU A 143 -6.89 -20.26 6.96
C LEU A 143 -5.44 -20.73 6.95
N ILE A 144 -5.21 -22.01 7.27
CA ILE A 144 -3.89 -22.63 7.19
C ILE A 144 -3.42 -22.59 5.72
N SER A 145 -2.33 -21.87 5.45
CA SER A 145 -1.53 -21.94 4.21
C SER A 145 -2.23 -21.60 2.88
N ASP A 146 -3.00 -20.50 2.80
CA ASP A 146 -3.60 -20.06 1.53
C ASP A 146 -2.63 -19.27 0.60
N GLU A 147 -1.42 -18.97 1.03
CA GLU A 147 -0.45 -18.20 0.24
C GLU A 147 0.09 -18.92 -0.99
N LEU A 148 0.10 -20.25 -0.96
CA LEU A 148 0.68 -21.05 -2.04
C LEU A 148 -0.05 -20.79 -3.35
N ALA A 149 0.74 -20.69 -4.43
CA ALA A 149 0.31 -20.39 -5.79
C ALA A 149 -0.24 -18.98 -6.02
N LYS A 150 -0.23 -18.08 -5.02
CA LYS A 150 -0.46 -16.64 -5.25
C LYS A 150 0.65 -16.11 -6.14
N GLU A 151 0.28 -15.26 -7.08
CA GLU A 151 1.21 -14.73 -8.07
C GLU A 151 0.93 -13.26 -8.35
N GLN A 152 2.00 -12.48 -8.45
CA GLN A 152 1.91 -11.06 -8.78
C GLN A 152 3.05 -10.61 -9.67
N GLY A 153 2.82 -9.59 -10.49
CA GLY A 153 3.78 -9.11 -11.44
C GLY A 153 3.42 -7.78 -12.06
N THR A 154 4.18 -7.42 -13.09
CA THR A 154 3.97 -6.18 -13.84
C THR A 154 4.44 -6.36 -15.29
N LEU A 155 4.01 -5.44 -16.16
CA LEU A 155 4.44 -5.41 -17.55
C LEU A 155 5.74 -4.61 -17.67
N ILE A 156 6.71 -5.15 -18.40
CA ILE A 156 8.00 -4.51 -18.69
C ILE A 156 8.18 -4.42 -20.21
N GLN A 157 8.38 -3.20 -20.71
CA GLN A 157 8.76 -2.95 -22.10
C GLN A 157 10.24 -3.30 -22.31
N LEU A 158 10.54 -3.97 -23.43
CA LEU A 158 11.87 -4.43 -23.83
C LEU A 158 12.24 -3.89 -25.22
N ASP A 159 13.52 -3.98 -25.57
CA ASP A 159 13.92 -3.89 -26.97
C ASP A 159 13.58 -5.22 -27.70
N GLU A 160 13.50 -5.17 -29.03
CA GLU A 160 13.06 -6.29 -29.89
C GLU A 160 13.85 -7.59 -29.71
N GLU A 161 15.16 -7.48 -29.47
CA GLU A 161 16.07 -8.60 -29.23
C GLU A 161 16.87 -8.34 -27.95
N VAL A 162 16.62 -9.13 -26.90
CA VAL A 162 17.35 -9.02 -25.63
C VAL A 162 17.78 -10.37 -25.08
N LEU A 163 19.00 -10.40 -24.52
CA LEU A 163 19.49 -11.52 -23.71
C LEU A 163 19.45 -11.12 -22.23
N LEU A 164 18.60 -11.78 -21.44
CA LEU A 164 18.41 -11.44 -20.02
C LEU A 164 19.64 -11.82 -19.19
N ARG A 165 20.03 -10.91 -18.28
CA ARG A 165 21.15 -11.08 -17.36
C ARG A 165 20.70 -11.22 -15.91
N ASN A 166 19.80 -10.36 -15.45
CA ASN A 166 19.34 -10.39 -14.07
C ASN A 166 17.88 -9.97 -13.99
N PHE A 167 17.16 -10.57 -13.05
CA PHE A 167 15.91 -10.04 -12.51
C PHE A 167 16.20 -9.39 -11.16
N ASN A 168 15.57 -8.26 -10.90
CA ASN A 168 15.74 -7.52 -9.66
C ASN A 168 14.35 -7.12 -9.18
N MET A 169 14.11 -7.30 -7.89
CA MET A 169 12.92 -6.79 -7.24
C MET A 169 13.26 -6.12 -5.93
N HIS A 170 12.45 -5.14 -5.53
CA HIS A 170 12.57 -4.56 -4.21
C HIS A 170 11.51 -5.11 -3.26
N VAL A 171 11.98 -5.68 -2.15
CA VAL A 171 11.18 -6.15 -1.03
C VAL A 171 10.79 -4.95 -0.18
N ALA A 172 9.50 -4.68 -0.07
CA ALA A 172 8.99 -3.63 0.81
C ALA A 172 9.13 -4.03 2.28
N PHE A 173 8.69 -5.24 2.58
CA PHE A 173 8.87 -5.89 3.87
C PHE A 173 8.79 -7.41 3.68
N ASN A 174 9.50 -8.14 4.52
CA ASN A 174 9.41 -9.59 4.63
C ASN A 174 9.34 -9.95 6.11
N ARG A 175 8.20 -10.51 6.53
CA ARG A 175 7.98 -10.95 7.91
C ARG A 175 8.21 -12.45 8.11
N PHE A 176 8.66 -13.15 7.07
CA PHE A 176 9.08 -14.55 7.14
C PHE A 176 10.56 -14.63 7.42
N LYS A 177 10.99 -15.78 7.95
CA LYS A 177 12.41 -16.15 7.99
C LYS A 177 12.96 -16.31 6.57
N TYR A 178 12.15 -16.91 5.69
CA TYR A 178 12.39 -16.87 4.25
C TYR A 178 11.09 -17.10 3.45
N VAL A 179 11.07 -16.64 2.21
CA VAL A 179 10.04 -16.95 1.21
C VAL A 179 10.72 -17.43 -0.07
N ARG A 180 10.23 -18.54 -0.63
CA ARG A 180 10.67 -19.12 -1.89
C ARG A 180 9.69 -18.71 -3.00
N PHE A 181 10.22 -18.07 -4.02
CA PHE A 181 9.46 -17.64 -5.20
C PHE A 181 9.93 -18.36 -6.47
N ARG A 182 9.00 -18.55 -7.40
CA ARG A 182 9.27 -18.82 -8.81
C ARG A 182 9.17 -17.53 -9.60
N LEU A 183 10.16 -17.23 -10.43
CA LEU A 183 10.08 -16.17 -11.45
C LEU A 183 9.37 -16.73 -12.68
N ASN A 184 8.35 -16.03 -13.17
CA ASN A 184 7.78 -16.30 -14.49
C ASN A 184 7.95 -15.09 -15.42
N ILE A 185 8.11 -15.39 -16.71
CA ILE A 185 8.11 -14.40 -17.78
C ILE A 185 7.13 -14.89 -18.85
N TYR A 186 6.10 -14.09 -19.13
CA TYR A 186 5.06 -14.41 -20.10
C TYR A 186 5.08 -13.46 -21.29
N SER A 187 4.64 -13.94 -22.45
CA SER A 187 4.17 -13.04 -23.50
C SER A 187 2.91 -12.32 -23.04
N VAL A 188 2.60 -11.21 -23.69
CA VAL A 188 1.43 -10.38 -23.37
C VAL A 188 0.42 -10.47 -24.50
N SER A 189 -0.85 -10.73 -24.16
CA SER A 189 -1.99 -10.67 -25.06
C SER A 189 -3.11 -9.91 -24.36
N ASP A 190 -3.73 -8.94 -25.04
CA ASP A 190 -4.77 -8.06 -24.48
C ASP A 190 -4.40 -7.41 -23.13
N GLY A 191 -3.11 -7.06 -22.97
CA GLY A 191 -2.59 -6.45 -21.74
C GLY A 191 -2.29 -7.42 -20.60
N LEU A 192 -2.63 -8.70 -20.75
CA LEU A 192 -2.49 -9.72 -19.70
C LEU A 192 -1.44 -10.79 -20.04
N PRO A 193 -0.91 -11.52 -19.03
CA PRO A 193 -0.02 -12.65 -19.27
C PRO A 193 -0.71 -13.79 -20.03
N ASP A 194 -0.06 -14.28 -21.09
CA ASP A 194 -0.58 -15.34 -21.98
C ASP A 194 0.22 -16.66 -21.82
N ARG A 195 1.28 -16.87 -22.61
CA ARG A 195 2.11 -18.10 -22.56
C ARG A 195 3.45 -17.85 -21.88
N SER A 196 3.94 -18.86 -21.16
CA SER A 196 5.28 -18.82 -20.55
C SER A 196 6.35 -18.76 -21.65
N LEU A 197 7.34 -17.90 -21.43
CA LEU A 197 8.54 -17.77 -22.27
C LEU A 197 9.75 -18.50 -21.68
N LEU A 198 9.62 -19.04 -20.46
CA LEU A 198 10.67 -19.78 -19.78
C LEU A 198 10.62 -21.27 -20.15
N LYS A 199 11.80 -21.85 -20.36
CA LYS A 199 12.00 -23.28 -20.70
C LYS A 199 12.38 -24.12 -19.48
N GLU A 200 12.92 -23.48 -18.46
CA GLU A 200 13.39 -24.11 -17.23
C GLU A 200 12.88 -23.32 -16.04
N ASP A 201 12.70 -24.00 -14.91
CA ASP A 201 12.18 -23.38 -13.69
C ASP A 201 13.24 -22.48 -13.03
N ILE A 202 12.82 -21.29 -12.60
CA ILE A 202 13.68 -20.28 -11.98
C ILE A 202 13.15 -20.01 -10.58
N VAL A 203 13.73 -20.69 -9.60
CA VAL A 203 13.34 -20.61 -8.19
C VAL A 203 14.45 -19.92 -7.40
N PHE A 204 14.06 -19.03 -6.49
CA PHE A 204 14.98 -18.30 -5.63
C PHE A 204 14.35 -18.00 -4.27
N ASP A 205 15.19 -17.83 -3.26
CA ASP A 205 14.78 -17.52 -1.89
C ASP A 205 14.99 -16.04 -1.59
N VAL A 206 14.08 -15.48 -0.79
CA VAL A 206 14.15 -14.13 -0.24
C VAL A 206 14.21 -14.25 1.28
N THR A 207 15.30 -13.75 1.85
CA THR A 207 15.54 -13.72 3.31
C THR A 207 15.62 -12.28 3.83
N GLU A 208 15.79 -11.34 2.91
CA GLU A 208 15.96 -9.92 3.18
C GLU A 208 14.67 -9.36 3.81
N PRO A 209 14.75 -8.71 4.97
CA PRO A 209 13.58 -8.10 5.61
C PRO A 209 13.01 -6.92 4.80
N LYS A 210 13.85 -6.27 3.99
CA LYS A 210 13.54 -5.16 3.07
C LYS A 210 14.77 -4.97 2.16
N GLY A 211 14.57 -4.43 0.95
CA GLY A 211 15.66 -4.04 0.05
C GLY A 211 15.63 -4.75 -1.30
N TRP A 212 16.65 -4.50 -2.12
CA TRP A 212 16.77 -5.11 -3.44
C TRP A 212 17.26 -6.56 -3.36
N VAL A 213 16.50 -7.45 -3.98
CA VAL A 213 16.88 -8.84 -4.26
C VAL A 213 17.24 -8.95 -5.74
N LYS A 214 18.39 -9.56 -6.02
CA LYS A 214 18.90 -9.78 -7.38
C LYS A 214 18.98 -11.27 -7.66
N VAL A 215 18.43 -11.69 -8.79
CA VAL A 215 18.45 -13.06 -9.30
C VAL A 215 19.25 -13.08 -10.59
N ASP A 216 20.35 -13.84 -10.62
CA ASP A 216 21.16 -14.03 -11.84
C ASP A 216 20.45 -14.97 -12.82
N LEU A 217 20.18 -14.45 -14.01
CA LEU A 217 19.52 -15.16 -15.10
C LEU A 217 20.50 -15.67 -16.16
N SER A 218 21.78 -15.32 -16.06
CA SER A 218 22.77 -15.55 -17.11
C SER A 218 22.94 -17.04 -17.45
N LYS A 219 22.80 -17.92 -16.45
CA LYS A 219 22.91 -19.38 -16.61
C LYS A 219 21.75 -20.02 -17.40
N TYR A 220 20.62 -19.33 -17.50
CA TYR A 220 19.44 -19.83 -18.21
C TYR A 220 19.40 -19.41 -19.69
N HIS A 221 20.34 -18.57 -20.13
CA HIS A 221 20.48 -18.13 -21.52
C HIS A 221 19.15 -17.67 -22.17
N ILE A 222 18.35 -16.90 -21.43
CA ILE A 222 17.00 -16.48 -21.84
C ILE A 222 17.12 -15.36 -22.88
N PHE A 223 16.97 -15.74 -24.14
CA PHE A 223 16.91 -14.82 -25.27
C PHE A 223 15.46 -14.59 -25.69
N LEU A 224 15.05 -13.32 -25.70
CA LEU A 224 13.72 -12.90 -26.12
C LEU A 224 13.83 -12.15 -27.45
N GLU A 225 13.08 -12.64 -28.45
CA GLU A 225 13.02 -12.08 -29.80
C GLU A 225 11.56 -11.78 -30.16
N GLY A 226 11.31 -10.58 -30.68
CA GLY A 226 9.98 -10.14 -31.12
C GLY A 226 8.98 -9.93 -29.98
N GLN A 227 9.47 -9.75 -28.74
CA GLN A 227 8.66 -9.39 -27.57
C GLN A 227 9.00 -7.96 -27.17
N ASP A 228 8.24 -6.98 -27.65
CA ASP A 228 8.42 -5.58 -27.23
C ASP A 228 7.93 -5.34 -25.79
N LYS A 229 7.07 -6.23 -25.28
CA LYS A 229 6.54 -6.20 -23.91
C LYS A 229 6.39 -7.61 -23.35
N VAL A 230 6.74 -7.78 -22.08
CA VAL A 230 6.55 -9.05 -21.34
C VAL A 230 5.90 -8.79 -20.00
N ALA A 231 5.19 -9.78 -19.47
CA ALA A 231 4.77 -9.79 -18.07
C ALA A 231 5.82 -10.52 -17.24
N VAL A 232 6.33 -9.87 -16.20
CA VAL A 232 7.30 -10.45 -15.26
C VAL A 232 6.62 -10.59 -13.90
N THR A 233 6.54 -11.82 -13.40
CA THR A 233 5.79 -12.13 -12.18
C THR A 233 6.62 -13.00 -11.23
N ILE A 234 6.25 -12.98 -9.94
CA ILE A 234 6.73 -13.91 -8.93
C ILE A 234 5.55 -14.72 -8.37
N GLN A 235 5.72 -16.03 -8.27
CA GLN A 235 4.75 -16.95 -7.69
C GLN A 235 5.26 -17.53 -6.38
N TRP A 236 4.44 -17.49 -5.33
CA TRP A 236 4.80 -17.99 -4.00
C TRP A 236 4.77 -19.52 -3.96
N LEU A 237 5.90 -20.14 -3.62
CA LEU A 237 6.05 -21.60 -3.57
C LEU A 237 6.16 -22.18 -2.16
N LYS A 238 6.83 -21.48 -1.24
CA LYS A 238 7.07 -21.93 0.14
C LYS A 238 7.47 -20.75 1.03
N SER A 239 7.23 -20.85 2.33
CA SER A 239 7.69 -19.85 3.30
C SER A 239 7.79 -20.45 4.71
N GLU A 240 8.67 -19.89 5.54
CA GLU A 240 8.81 -20.26 6.96
C GLU A 240 8.54 -19.03 7.84
N ALA A 241 7.53 -19.10 8.69
CA ALA A 241 7.17 -18.01 9.59
C ALA A 241 8.17 -17.85 10.74
N VAL A 242 8.27 -16.64 11.31
CA VAL A 242 8.96 -16.40 12.58
C VAL A 242 7.97 -16.67 13.72
N ASP A 243 8.35 -17.47 14.72
CA ASP A 243 7.47 -17.90 15.83
C ASP A 243 6.65 -16.73 16.42
N GLY A 244 5.32 -16.86 16.38
CA GLY A 244 4.38 -15.91 16.98
C GLY A 244 4.09 -14.60 16.19
N ASN A 245 4.60 -14.43 14.97
CA ASN A 245 4.46 -13.18 14.19
C ASN A 245 3.57 -13.26 12.93
N SER A 246 3.09 -12.10 12.52
CA SER A 246 2.34 -11.87 11.27
C SER A 246 3.09 -12.37 10.02
N THR A 247 2.41 -13.16 9.21
CA THR A 247 2.90 -13.85 8.01
C THR A 247 2.55 -13.08 6.73
N SER A 248 3.27 -11.99 6.47
CA SER A 248 3.09 -11.17 5.28
C SER A 248 4.40 -10.82 4.58
N PHE A 249 4.32 -10.78 3.25
CA PHE A 249 5.40 -10.38 2.36
C PHE A 249 4.91 -9.28 1.44
N GLY A 250 5.68 -8.22 1.27
CA GLY A 250 5.33 -7.07 0.45
C GLY A 250 6.37 -6.84 -0.62
N VAL A 251 5.95 -6.79 -1.88
CA VAL A 251 6.79 -6.27 -2.97
C VAL A 251 6.55 -4.78 -3.11
N SER A 252 7.62 -4.00 -3.19
CA SER A 252 7.52 -2.57 -3.42
C SER A 252 6.87 -2.26 -4.76
N ALA A 253 5.91 -1.35 -4.75
CA ALA A 253 5.23 -0.87 -5.94
C ALA A 253 5.13 0.65 -5.91
N VAL A 254 4.84 1.25 -7.06
CA VAL A 254 4.49 2.67 -7.14
C VAL A 254 3.23 2.87 -7.98
N PRO A 255 2.39 3.84 -7.64
CA PRO A 255 1.24 4.17 -8.48
C PRO A 255 1.72 4.85 -9.77
N VAL A 256 1.57 4.16 -10.90
CA VAL A 256 1.83 4.71 -12.24
C VAL A 256 0.54 4.54 -13.06
N PRO A 257 -0.13 5.61 -13.50
CA PRO A 257 -1.44 5.54 -14.18
C PRO A 257 -1.49 4.63 -15.41
N THR A 258 -0.36 4.51 -16.12
CA THR A 258 -0.24 3.69 -17.33
C THR A 258 0.12 2.23 -17.08
N HIS A 259 0.30 1.83 -15.81
CA HIS A 259 0.70 0.49 -15.43
C HIS A 259 -0.26 -0.09 -14.39
N ALA A 260 -0.46 -1.40 -14.47
CA ALA A 260 -1.16 -2.16 -13.47
C ALA A 260 -0.26 -3.22 -12.83
N ILE A 261 -0.54 -3.53 -11.57
CA ILE A 261 -0.04 -4.74 -10.93
C ILE A 261 -0.96 -5.86 -11.37
N LEU A 262 -0.36 -6.88 -11.96
CA LEU A 262 -1.04 -8.09 -12.39
C LEU A 262 -1.01 -9.06 -11.22
N PHE A 263 -2.14 -9.66 -10.85
CA PHE A 263 -2.16 -10.68 -9.82
C PHE A 263 -3.24 -11.74 -10.05
N ARG A 264 -3.05 -12.90 -9.41
CA ARG A 264 -4.04 -13.96 -9.30
C ARG A 264 -3.86 -14.71 -7.98
N ASN A 265 -4.97 -15.12 -7.38
CA ASN A 265 -4.93 -15.78 -6.07
C ASN A 265 -4.43 -17.22 -6.17
N LYS A 266 -4.73 -17.90 -7.28
CA LYS A 266 -4.23 -19.23 -7.61
C LYS A 266 -3.86 -19.30 -9.09
N SER A 267 -3.04 -20.28 -9.43
CA SER A 267 -2.47 -20.47 -10.77
C SER A 267 -3.47 -20.65 -11.91
N GLN A 268 -4.69 -21.10 -11.61
CA GLN A 268 -5.77 -21.29 -12.59
C GLN A 268 -6.89 -20.26 -12.45
N ASP A 269 -6.74 -19.28 -11.56
CA ASP A 269 -7.63 -18.14 -11.44
C ASP A 269 -7.40 -17.15 -12.60
N LYS A 270 -8.40 -16.33 -12.89
CA LYS A 270 -8.27 -15.26 -13.88
C LYS A 270 -7.28 -14.21 -13.37
N TRP A 271 -6.49 -13.67 -14.30
CA TRP A 271 -5.68 -12.49 -14.01
C TRP A 271 -6.58 -11.31 -13.64
N LYS A 272 -6.12 -10.56 -12.64
CA LYS A 272 -6.70 -9.31 -12.17
C LYS A 272 -5.65 -8.23 -12.25
N GLU A 273 -6.11 -7.00 -12.42
CA GLU A 273 -5.27 -5.83 -12.54
C GLU A 273 -5.60 -4.85 -11.40
N VAL A 274 -4.57 -4.30 -10.78
CA VAL A 274 -4.69 -3.18 -9.83
C VAL A 274 -3.97 -2.00 -10.43
N SER A 275 -4.72 -0.99 -10.86
CA SER A 275 -4.21 0.27 -11.39
C SER A 275 -4.63 1.43 -10.47
N PRO A 276 -3.79 2.45 -10.27
CA PRO A 276 -2.41 2.56 -10.77
C PRO A 276 -1.43 1.71 -9.96
N GLY A 277 -0.47 1.05 -10.64
CA GLY A 277 0.51 0.23 -9.94
C GLY A 277 1.62 -0.33 -10.85
N TYR A 278 2.87 -0.11 -10.47
CA TYR A 278 4.06 -0.66 -11.12
C TYR A 278 4.96 -1.26 -10.05
N LEU A 279 5.07 -2.59 -10.03
CA LEU A 279 6.01 -3.27 -9.16
C LEU A 279 7.44 -2.77 -9.43
N SER A 280 8.24 -2.67 -8.36
CA SER A 280 9.65 -2.29 -8.41
C SER A 280 10.48 -3.48 -8.90
N PHE A 281 10.15 -3.93 -10.11
CA PHE A 281 10.79 -5.01 -10.85
C PHE A 281 11.59 -4.40 -11.99
N TYR A 282 12.83 -4.84 -12.16
CA TYR A 282 13.57 -4.53 -13.38
C TYR A 282 14.44 -5.71 -13.84
N LEU A 283 14.56 -5.80 -15.16
CA LEU A 283 15.47 -6.70 -15.84
C LEU A 283 16.70 -5.92 -16.27
N THR A 284 17.88 -6.51 -16.12
CA THR A 284 19.06 -6.07 -16.89
C THR A 284 19.26 -7.05 -18.03
N ALA A 285 19.47 -6.56 -19.24
CA ALA A 285 19.64 -7.39 -20.41
C ALA A 285 20.56 -6.74 -21.44
N ASP A 286 21.22 -7.58 -22.23
CA ASP A 286 21.98 -7.14 -23.40
C ASP A 286 21.03 -6.90 -24.56
N SER A 287 21.03 -5.67 -25.09
CA SER A 287 20.16 -5.25 -26.18
C SER A 287 20.90 -5.27 -27.52
N TYR A 288 20.26 -5.88 -28.52
CA TYR A 288 20.78 -6.05 -29.87
C TYR A 288 19.98 -5.18 -30.85
N ARG A 289 20.12 -3.85 -30.79
CA ARG A 289 19.38 -2.91 -31.67
C ARG A 289 19.57 -3.23 -33.16
N GLY A 290 18.46 -3.51 -33.87
CA GLY A 290 18.39 -3.40 -35.33
C GLY A 290 18.30 -1.93 -35.76
N ARG A 291 19.17 -1.48 -36.67
CA ARG A 291 18.94 -0.19 -37.36
C ARG A 291 17.72 -0.37 -38.28
N ASN A 292 16.53 0.05 -37.84
CA ASN A 292 15.48 0.62 -38.69
C ASN A 292 14.19 0.92 -37.88
N LYS A 293 14.03 2.18 -37.43
CA LYS A 293 12.89 3.02 -37.82
C LYS A 293 13.01 4.45 -37.25
N SER A 294 12.88 5.38 -38.21
CA SER A 294 12.36 6.75 -38.16
C SER A 294 12.64 7.63 -36.94
N ILE A 295 13.39 8.68 -37.24
CA ILE A 295 13.48 9.96 -36.54
C ILE A 295 12.08 10.43 -36.10
N ALA A 296 11.84 10.43 -34.80
CA ALA A 296 10.93 11.36 -34.14
C ALA A 296 11.78 12.10 -33.11
N THR A 297 11.94 13.39 -33.37
CA THR A 297 12.49 14.46 -32.54
C THR A 297 13.08 14.06 -31.19
N GLU A 298 14.39 14.25 -31.07
CA GLU A 298 15.09 14.44 -29.80
C GLU A 298 14.39 15.56 -29.02
N THR A 299 13.54 15.19 -28.07
CA THR A 299 13.44 15.95 -26.83
C THR A 299 14.34 15.23 -25.83
N ASN A 300 15.40 15.93 -25.45
CA ASN A 300 16.26 15.55 -24.35
C ASN A 300 15.34 15.29 -23.13
N PRO A 301 15.26 14.07 -22.56
CA PRO A 301 14.60 13.93 -21.29
C PRO A 301 15.53 14.60 -20.29
N GLU A 302 15.16 15.82 -19.91
CA GLU A 302 15.74 16.53 -18.79
C GLU A 302 15.99 15.55 -17.65
N GLU A 303 17.16 15.65 -17.03
CA GLU A 303 17.49 14.95 -15.81
C GLU A 303 16.37 15.18 -14.79
N VAL A 304 15.44 14.22 -14.70
CA VAL A 304 14.40 14.22 -13.69
C VAL A 304 15.13 14.02 -12.38
N TYR A 305 15.41 15.13 -11.70
CA TYR A 305 15.92 15.17 -10.33
C TYR A 305 14.99 14.29 -9.50
N ALA A 306 15.46 13.10 -9.12
CA ALA A 306 14.72 12.19 -8.28
C ALA A 306 14.69 12.82 -6.89
N LEU A 307 13.49 13.21 -6.43
CA LEU A 307 13.33 13.77 -5.09
C LEU A 307 13.88 12.77 -4.05
N PRO A 308 14.59 13.23 -3.00
CA PRO A 308 15.00 12.42 -1.85
C PRO A 308 13.88 11.55 -1.29
N ASP A 309 14.21 10.47 -0.59
CA ASP A 309 13.20 9.53 -0.05
C ASP A 309 12.28 10.14 1.00
N SER A 310 12.72 11.19 1.68
CA SER A 310 11.87 12.04 2.51
C SER A 310 10.73 12.63 1.69
N LEU A 311 10.86 12.85 0.38
CA LEU A 311 10.01 13.75 -0.42
C LEU A 311 8.97 13.12 -1.32
N LYS A 312 8.57 11.88 -1.08
CA LYS A 312 7.69 11.16 -2.02
C LYS A 312 6.23 11.04 -1.57
N TYR A 313 5.86 11.67 -0.46
CA TYR A 313 4.49 11.72 0.10
C TYR A 313 3.62 12.84 -0.48
N LEU A 314 4.20 13.68 -1.33
CA LEU A 314 3.54 14.75 -2.08
C LEU A 314 2.27 14.41 -2.83
N SER A 315 2.15 13.16 -3.28
CA SER A 315 0.96 12.73 -4.01
C SER A 315 -0.25 12.51 -3.09
N PHE A 316 -0.06 12.38 -1.77
CA PHE A 316 -1.16 12.27 -0.81
C PHE A 316 -1.84 13.60 -0.52
N LEU A 317 -1.15 14.71 -0.79
CA LEU A 317 -1.67 16.07 -0.62
C LEU A 317 -2.54 16.48 -1.81
N SER A 318 -2.38 15.77 -2.94
CA SER A 318 -3.13 15.96 -4.18
C SER A 318 -4.26 14.95 -4.42
N MET A 319 -4.43 13.91 -3.59
CA MET A 319 -5.42 12.86 -3.82
C MET A 319 -6.50 12.88 -2.74
N GLU A 320 -7.75 13.13 -3.14
CA GLU A 320 -8.90 12.74 -2.32
C GLU A 320 -8.81 11.23 -2.09
N ALA A 321 -8.74 10.83 -0.83
CA ALA A 321 -8.54 9.45 -0.43
C ALA A 321 -9.77 8.59 -0.77
N PRO A 322 -9.69 7.58 -1.68
CA PRO A 322 -10.64 6.49 -1.69
C PRO A 322 -10.03 5.39 -0.82
N VAL A 323 -10.29 5.46 0.49
CA VAL A 323 -9.93 4.37 1.41
C VAL A 323 -11.18 3.56 1.66
N THR A 324 -11.43 2.57 0.81
CA THR A 324 -12.21 1.39 1.22
C THR A 324 -11.24 0.43 1.90
N LEU A 325 -11.04 0.61 3.20
CA LEU A 325 -10.48 -0.41 4.07
C LEU A 325 -11.61 -1.08 4.82
N THR A 326 -11.74 -2.37 4.56
CA THR A 326 -12.52 -3.29 5.37
C THR A 326 -11.95 -3.31 6.78
N ASP A 327 -12.52 -2.52 7.69
CA ASP A 327 -12.50 -2.77 9.12
C ASP A 327 -13.68 -2.07 9.79
N LYS A 328 -14.07 -2.60 10.95
CA LYS A 328 -15.40 -2.53 11.58
C LYS A 328 -15.94 -1.14 12.01
N TYR A 329 -15.29 -0.03 11.66
CA TYR A 329 -15.72 1.34 11.98
C TYR A 329 -15.31 2.34 10.88
N SER A 330 -16.26 3.00 10.22
CA SER A 330 -16.01 4.06 9.24
C SER A 330 -16.00 5.42 9.94
N PHE A 331 -14.81 5.95 10.26
CA PHE A 331 -14.62 7.29 10.81
C PHE A 331 -14.62 8.34 9.69
N GLY A 332 -15.32 9.46 9.87
CA GLY A 332 -15.52 10.48 8.84
C GLY A 332 -16.74 10.24 7.94
N ASP A 333 -17.49 9.16 8.15
CA ASP A 333 -18.72 8.85 7.42
C ASP A 333 -19.90 8.43 8.31
N SER A 334 -19.91 8.88 9.57
CA SER A 334 -20.96 8.51 10.51
C SER A 334 -22.20 9.39 10.40
N LEU A 335 -23.36 8.77 10.15
CA LEU A 335 -24.67 9.42 10.25
C LEU A 335 -25.14 9.60 11.70
N GLN A 336 -24.53 8.89 12.67
CA GLN A 336 -24.97 8.92 14.07
C GLN A 336 -24.22 9.94 14.91
N VAL A 337 -22.93 10.13 14.65
CA VAL A 337 -22.07 11.04 15.43
C VAL A 337 -21.49 12.19 14.61
N GLY A 338 -21.81 12.25 13.32
CA GLY A 338 -21.40 13.31 12.42
C GLY A 338 -22.32 14.52 12.50
N HIS A 339 -21.71 15.69 12.61
CA HIS A 339 -22.38 16.97 12.74
C HIS A 339 -21.76 17.98 11.78
N PHE A 340 -22.52 19.04 11.49
CA PHE A 340 -22.00 20.19 10.77
C PHE A 340 -22.12 21.45 11.62
N VAL A 341 -21.12 22.31 11.56
CA VAL A 341 -21.16 23.66 12.11
C VAL A 341 -21.00 24.68 10.99
N GLN A 342 -21.78 25.76 11.04
CA GLN A 342 -21.58 26.90 10.16
C GLN A 342 -20.54 27.82 10.80
N VAL A 343 -19.50 28.15 10.06
CA VAL A 343 -18.49 29.15 10.42
C VAL A 343 -18.45 30.22 9.33
N ASN A 344 -17.64 31.26 9.52
CA ASN A 344 -17.53 32.37 8.58
C ASN A 344 -17.28 31.93 7.12
N GLY A 345 -18.35 31.89 6.33
CA GLY A 345 -18.31 31.51 4.92
C GLY A 345 -18.01 30.04 4.64
N ALA A 346 -18.08 29.14 5.63
CA ALA A 346 -17.83 27.72 5.43
C ALA A 346 -18.75 26.85 6.31
N ARG A 347 -18.89 25.58 5.93
CA ARG A 347 -19.64 24.58 6.67
C ARG A 347 -18.72 23.41 6.99
N LEU A 348 -18.36 23.26 8.27
CA LEU A 348 -17.40 22.27 8.70
C LEU A 348 -18.08 21.01 9.21
N TYR A 349 -17.61 19.85 8.78
CA TYR A 349 -18.02 18.54 9.28
C TYR A 349 -17.12 18.11 10.43
N TYR A 350 -17.71 17.61 11.51
CA TYR A 350 -16.97 17.04 12.63
C TYR A 350 -17.72 15.85 13.22
N GLU A 351 -16.98 14.98 13.90
CA GLU A 351 -17.50 13.85 14.64
C GLU A 351 -17.03 13.90 16.10
N THR A 352 -17.84 13.36 17.01
CA THR A 352 -17.49 13.28 18.44
C THR A 352 -17.49 11.85 18.96
N TYR A 353 -16.48 11.51 19.76
CA TYR A 353 -16.26 10.17 20.27
C TYR A 353 -15.82 10.18 21.73
N GLY A 354 -16.34 9.24 22.53
CA GLY A 354 -15.92 9.08 23.92
C GLY A 354 -16.50 10.14 24.86
N GLN A 355 -15.93 10.21 26.06
CA GLN A 355 -16.29 11.14 27.13
C GLN A 355 -15.01 11.53 27.89
N GLY A 356 -15.01 12.69 28.54
CA GLY A 356 -13.88 13.16 29.35
C GLY A 356 -13.42 14.57 28.94
N GLU A 357 -12.15 14.88 29.19
CA GLU A 357 -11.60 16.17 28.74
C GLU A 357 -11.67 16.29 27.21
N PRO A 358 -12.02 17.47 26.67
CA PRO A 358 -12.12 17.66 25.23
C PRO A 358 -10.74 17.59 24.57
N LEU A 359 -10.66 16.81 23.48
CA LEU A 359 -9.46 16.65 22.66
C LEU A 359 -9.82 16.87 21.18
N LEU A 360 -9.35 17.98 20.62
CA LEU A 360 -9.53 18.32 19.21
C LEU A 360 -8.46 17.63 18.36
N LEU A 361 -8.87 16.93 17.30
CA LEU A 361 -7.97 16.30 16.33
C LEU A 361 -7.99 17.08 15.01
N LEU A 362 -6.81 17.52 14.57
CA LEU A 362 -6.64 18.30 13.34
C LEU A 362 -5.75 17.52 12.35
N HIS A 363 -6.31 17.15 11.20
CA HIS A 363 -5.62 16.34 10.18
C HIS A 363 -4.67 17.18 9.31
N GLY A 364 -3.86 16.52 8.48
CA GLY A 364 -2.96 17.17 7.53
C GLY A 364 -3.65 17.63 6.24
N ASN A 365 -2.94 18.37 5.39
CA ASN A 365 -3.47 18.81 4.09
C ASN A 365 -3.93 17.62 3.23
N GLY A 366 -4.98 17.79 2.43
CA GLY A 366 -5.53 16.74 1.56
C GLY A 366 -6.16 15.54 2.30
N GLN A 367 -6.18 15.53 3.63
CA GLN A 367 -6.76 14.46 4.44
C GLN A 367 -8.20 14.76 4.90
N SER A 368 -8.71 13.92 5.79
CA SER A 368 -9.99 14.03 6.49
C SER A 368 -9.90 13.38 7.88
N ILE A 369 -10.98 13.37 8.64
CA ILE A 369 -11.14 12.65 9.92
C ILE A 369 -10.62 11.21 9.84
N SER A 370 -10.79 10.54 8.70
CA SER A 370 -10.34 9.16 8.47
C SER A 370 -8.83 8.94 8.69
N ALA A 371 -8.01 10.00 8.58
CA ALA A 371 -6.58 9.97 8.86
C ALA A 371 -6.27 9.64 10.33
N PHE A 372 -7.22 9.81 11.24
CA PHE A 372 -7.10 9.44 12.65
C PHE A 372 -7.76 8.09 12.98
N SER A 373 -8.07 7.26 11.98
CA SER A 373 -8.68 5.93 12.17
C SER A 373 -7.94 5.04 13.18
N ARG A 374 -6.62 5.20 13.32
CA ARG A 374 -5.80 4.45 14.29
C ARG A 374 -5.67 5.13 15.66
N GLN A 375 -6.13 6.37 15.79
CA GLN A 375 -6.03 7.21 16.98
C GLN A 375 -7.37 7.28 17.73
N ILE A 376 -8.48 7.50 17.00
CA ILE A 376 -9.79 7.82 17.58
C ILE A 376 -10.24 6.77 18.61
N GLU A 377 -10.13 5.47 18.30
CA GLU A 377 -10.55 4.41 19.23
C GLU A 377 -9.70 4.40 20.52
N ALA A 378 -8.40 4.64 20.42
CA ALA A 378 -7.50 4.64 21.58
C ALA A 378 -7.72 5.88 22.46
N LEU A 379 -7.87 7.05 21.84
CA LEU A 379 -8.02 8.33 22.53
C LEU A 379 -9.41 8.50 23.15
N SER A 380 -10.47 8.08 22.47
CA SER A 380 -11.85 8.19 22.95
C SER A 380 -12.15 7.38 24.21
N LYS A 381 -11.28 6.43 24.57
CA LYS A 381 -11.34 5.71 25.87
C LYS A 381 -11.05 6.61 27.07
N LYS A 382 -10.46 7.80 26.85
CA LYS A 382 -10.02 8.73 27.90
C LYS A 382 -10.50 10.17 27.71
N PHE A 383 -10.77 10.55 26.46
CA PHE A 383 -11.10 11.91 26.08
C PHE A 383 -12.45 11.98 25.36
N SER A 384 -13.08 13.15 25.42
CA SER A 384 -14.12 13.53 24.47
C SER A 384 -13.43 14.01 23.20
N VAL A 385 -13.18 13.09 22.27
CA VAL A 385 -12.49 13.35 21.01
C VAL A 385 -13.43 14.08 20.06
N ILE A 386 -12.98 15.22 19.54
CA ILE A 386 -13.65 16.01 18.50
C ILE A 386 -12.75 15.96 17.28
N ALA A 387 -13.11 15.15 16.29
CA ALA A 387 -12.37 15.03 15.03
C ALA A 387 -13.07 15.84 13.95
N ILE A 388 -12.32 16.69 13.24
CA ILE A 388 -12.90 17.64 12.28
C ILE A 388 -12.26 17.50 10.91
N ASP A 389 -13.07 17.64 9.86
CA ASP A 389 -12.60 17.95 8.52
C ASP A 389 -12.38 19.47 8.44
N THR A 390 -11.15 19.93 8.20
CA THR A 390 -10.88 21.38 8.08
C THR A 390 -11.53 21.95 6.81
N ARG A 391 -11.65 23.28 6.75
CA ARG A 391 -12.24 23.97 5.59
C ARG A 391 -11.62 23.46 4.27
N ALA A 392 -12.47 23.22 3.27
CA ALA A 392 -12.09 22.70 1.95
C ALA A 392 -11.42 21.30 1.95
N HIS A 393 -11.68 20.49 2.99
CA HIS A 393 -11.23 19.11 3.13
C HIS A 393 -12.38 18.18 3.52
N GLY A 394 -12.24 16.89 3.21
CA GLY A 394 -13.23 15.87 3.54
C GLY A 394 -14.65 16.27 3.15
N LYS A 395 -15.55 16.29 4.14
CA LYS A 395 -16.95 16.71 3.98
C LYS A 395 -17.20 18.19 4.25
N SER A 396 -16.18 18.93 4.67
CA SER A 396 -16.28 20.36 4.92
C SER A 396 -16.27 21.15 3.62
N ARG A 397 -17.16 22.13 3.54
CA ARG A 397 -17.33 23.01 2.37
C ARG A 397 -16.94 24.44 2.69
N ASP A 398 -16.52 25.15 1.66
CA ASP A 398 -16.14 26.55 1.73
C ASP A 398 -16.85 27.35 0.63
N ASP A 399 -17.60 28.37 1.03
CA ASP A 399 -18.55 29.06 0.18
C ASP A 399 -18.02 30.43 -0.31
N VAL A 400 -16.82 30.85 0.13
CA VAL A 400 -16.28 32.20 -0.10
C VAL A 400 -15.04 32.27 -1.01
N THR A 401 -14.51 31.13 -1.47
CA THR A 401 -13.40 30.97 -2.44
C THR A 401 -12.12 31.81 -2.22
N GLN A 402 -11.90 32.37 -1.02
CA GLN A 402 -10.69 33.13 -0.66
C GLN A 402 -9.45 32.22 -0.53
N GLU A 403 -8.24 32.76 -0.51
CA GLU A 403 -7.06 31.94 -0.22
C GLU A 403 -7.13 31.34 1.20
N LEU A 404 -6.63 30.11 1.34
CA LEU A 404 -6.61 29.41 2.63
C LEU A 404 -5.40 29.89 3.45
N THR A 405 -5.58 30.12 4.74
CA THR A 405 -4.49 30.43 5.68
C THR A 405 -4.68 29.65 6.99
N TYR A 406 -3.60 29.41 7.72
CA TYR A 406 -3.70 28.76 9.04
C TYR A 406 -4.38 29.66 10.08
N ASP A 407 -4.35 30.98 9.91
CA ASP A 407 -5.15 31.94 10.69
C ASP A 407 -6.64 31.74 10.49
N LEU A 408 -7.07 31.53 9.23
CA LEU A 408 -8.45 31.22 8.91
C LEU A 408 -8.86 29.90 9.55
N PHE A 409 -8.01 28.87 9.47
CA PHE A 409 -8.27 27.58 10.12
C PHE A 409 -8.34 27.71 11.65
N ALA A 410 -7.47 28.49 12.28
CA ALA A 410 -7.53 28.74 13.72
C ALA A 410 -8.81 29.49 14.14
N LEU A 411 -9.24 30.48 13.35
CA LEU A 411 -10.51 31.19 13.55
C LEU A 411 -11.72 30.26 13.39
N ASP A 412 -11.67 29.34 12.43
CA ASP A 412 -12.68 28.30 12.23
C ASP A 412 -12.79 27.38 13.44
N MET A 413 -11.64 26.93 13.97
CA MET A 413 -11.62 26.10 15.18
C MET A 413 -12.15 26.86 16.39
N LYS A 414 -11.82 28.15 16.55
CA LYS A 414 -12.41 28.98 17.60
C LYS A 414 -13.94 29.02 17.49
N GLN A 415 -14.49 29.26 16.28
CA GLN A 415 -15.94 29.30 16.07
C GLN A 415 -16.61 27.93 16.33
N LEU A 416 -15.96 26.83 15.97
CA LEU A 416 -16.40 25.48 16.35
C LEU A 416 -16.48 25.36 17.86
N LEU A 417 -15.41 25.69 18.58
CA LEU A 417 -15.36 25.57 20.05
C LEU A 417 -16.41 26.46 20.73
N ASP A 418 -16.61 27.68 20.24
CA ASP A 418 -17.68 28.58 20.70
C ASP A 418 -19.07 27.94 20.53
N SER A 419 -19.33 27.32 19.37
CA SER A 419 -20.60 26.64 19.08
C SER A 419 -20.85 25.41 19.95
N LEU A 420 -19.77 24.75 20.38
CA LEU A 420 -19.80 23.61 21.30
C LEU A 420 -19.77 24.04 22.77
N HIS A 421 -19.72 25.35 23.03
CA HIS A 421 -19.57 25.95 24.37
C HIS A 421 -18.34 25.44 25.14
N LEU A 422 -17.25 25.13 24.41
CA LEU A 422 -15.98 24.68 24.96
C LEU A 422 -15.05 25.87 25.15
N LYS A 423 -14.69 26.14 26.40
CA LYS A 423 -13.81 27.26 26.76
C LYS A 423 -12.34 26.96 26.55
N GLU A 424 -11.94 25.70 26.65
CA GLU A 424 -10.55 25.25 26.60
C GLU A 424 -10.50 23.79 26.15
N VAL A 425 -9.57 23.43 25.27
CA VAL A 425 -9.39 22.05 24.75
C VAL A 425 -7.92 21.63 24.68
N ASN A 426 -7.66 20.33 24.77
CA ASN A 426 -6.38 19.77 24.30
C ASN A 426 -6.42 19.64 22.78
N ILE A 427 -5.28 19.80 22.09
CA ILE A 427 -5.22 19.70 20.62
C ILE A 427 -4.13 18.71 20.20
N LEU A 428 -4.48 17.73 19.38
CA LEU A 428 -3.54 16.87 18.67
C LEU A 428 -3.60 17.18 17.17
N GLY A 429 -2.57 17.85 16.67
CA GLY A 429 -2.47 18.29 15.28
C GLY A 429 -1.42 17.50 14.50
N TRP A 430 -1.75 17.11 13.27
CA TRP A 430 -0.83 16.46 12.34
C TRP A 430 -0.64 17.31 11.08
N SER A 431 0.62 17.63 10.75
CA SER A 431 1.01 18.40 9.57
C SER A 431 0.36 19.80 9.58
N ASP A 432 -0.47 20.16 8.60
CA ASP A 432 -1.35 21.34 8.63
C ASP A 432 -2.14 21.50 9.93
N GLY A 433 -2.61 20.40 10.51
CA GLY A 433 -3.29 20.42 11.80
C GLY A 433 -2.35 20.81 12.94
N GLY A 434 -1.08 20.45 12.85
CA GLY A 434 -0.03 20.90 13.76
C GLY A 434 0.27 22.40 13.61
N ASN A 435 0.36 22.89 12.37
CA ASN A 435 0.54 24.31 12.06
C ASN A 435 -0.65 25.13 12.59
N THR A 436 -1.87 24.65 12.35
CA THR A 436 -3.11 25.24 12.88
C THR A 436 -3.11 25.26 14.42
N ALA A 437 -2.68 24.17 15.07
CA ALA A 437 -2.60 24.11 16.53
C ALA A 437 -1.59 25.12 17.11
N LEU A 438 -0.46 25.35 16.46
CA LEU A 438 0.52 26.37 16.85
C LEU A 438 -0.09 27.78 16.73
N ILE A 439 -0.75 28.09 15.61
CA ILE A 439 -1.43 29.38 15.42
C ILE A 439 -2.57 29.57 16.42
N MET A 440 -3.37 28.53 16.71
CA MET A 440 -4.38 28.59 17.76
C MET A 440 -3.78 28.91 19.13
N ALA A 441 -2.66 28.27 19.49
CA ALA A 441 -1.98 28.52 20.75
C ALA A 441 -1.39 29.94 20.85
N LEU A 442 -1.01 30.54 19.72
CA LEU A 442 -0.50 31.91 19.63
C LEU A 442 -1.63 32.95 19.70
N HIS A 443 -2.66 32.81 18.87
CA HIS A 443 -3.69 33.83 18.66
C HIS A 443 -4.89 33.68 19.61
N TYR A 444 -5.18 32.45 20.03
CA TYR A 444 -6.33 32.12 20.89
C TYR A 444 -5.91 31.27 22.11
N PRO A 445 -4.86 31.68 22.88
CA PRO A 445 -4.31 30.86 23.96
C PRO A 445 -5.33 30.48 25.04
N ALA A 446 -6.38 31.29 25.24
CA ALA A 446 -7.44 30.99 26.20
C ALA A 446 -8.27 29.74 25.85
N TYR A 447 -8.25 29.31 24.58
CA TYR A 447 -8.96 28.11 24.11
C TYR A 447 -8.09 26.85 24.14
N VAL A 448 -6.79 26.98 24.45
CA VAL A 448 -5.82 25.89 24.27
C VAL A 448 -5.23 25.50 25.62
N LYS A 449 -5.50 24.26 26.06
CA LYS A 449 -4.95 23.69 27.29
C LYS A 449 -3.52 23.19 27.10
N ARG A 450 -3.34 22.34 26.08
CA ARG A 450 -2.08 21.69 25.69
C ARG A 450 -2.10 21.37 24.21
N ILE A 451 -0.94 21.38 23.57
CA ILE A 451 -0.81 20.98 22.16
C ILE A 451 0.16 19.82 22.00
N ALA A 452 -0.20 18.84 21.17
CA ALA A 452 0.71 17.85 20.65
C ALA A 452 0.70 17.99 19.12
N VAL A 453 1.86 18.28 18.53
CA VAL A 453 1.99 18.57 17.10
C VAL A 453 2.93 17.55 16.45
N MET A 454 2.51 16.95 15.35
CA MET A 454 3.26 15.98 14.57
C MET A 454 3.60 16.56 13.20
N GLY A 455 4.88 16.66 12.85
CA GLY A 455 5.33 17.11 11.53
C GLY A 455 4.89 18.54 11.19
N ALA A 456 4.90 19.45 12.17
CA ALA A 456 4.58 20.87 11.97
C ALA A 456 5.80 21.65 11.47
N ASN A 457 5.59 22.68 10.66
CA ASN A 457 6.61 23.63 10.20
C ASN A 457 6.20 25.08 10.51
N LEU A 458 7.16 26.00 10.50
CA LEU A 458 6.90 27.43 10.78
C LEU A 458 6.84 28.26 9.51
N PHE A 459 7.57 27.82 8.49
CA PHE A 459 7.62 28.38 7.16
C PHE A 459 7.89 27.27 6.14
N PRO A 460 7.43 27.39 4.88
CA PRO A 460 7.55 26.35 3.86
C PRO A 460 8.75 26.58 2.91
N ASP A 461 9.95 26.73 3.45
CA ASP A 461 11.18 26.84 2.65
C ASP A 461 12.09 25.61 2.81
N GLU A 462 13.16 25.55 2.01
CA GLU A 462 14.11 24.42 1.97
C GLU A 462 14.90 24.21 3.28
N THR A 463 14.82 25.15 4.23
CA THR A 463 15.46 25.05 5.54
C THR A 463 14.56 24.44 6.60
N ALA A 464 13.24 24.46 6.37
CA ALA A 464 12.24 23.82 7.23
C ALA A 464 11.73 22.51 6.66
N VAL A 465 11.60 22.45 5.34
CA VAL A 465 10.91 21.42 4.60
C VAL A 465 11.82 20.95 3.48
N GLU A 466 11.89 19.66 3.29
CA GLU A 466 12.72 19.05 2.26
C GLU A 466 12.43 19.65 0.85
N SER A 467 13.47 19.98 0.09
CA SER A 467 13.36 20.85 -1.10
C SER A 467 12.56 20.26 -2.27
N GLY A 468 12.75 18.98 -2.55
CA GLY A 468 11.90 18.26 -3.48
C GLY A 468 10.42 18.20 -3.07
N LEU A 469 10.07 18.48 -1.79
CA LEU A 469 8.67 18.64 -1.38
C LEU A 469 8.05 19.76 -2.18
N LEU A 470 8.68 20.90 -1.97
CA LEU A 470 8.27 22.19 -2.49
C LEU A 470 8.31 22.17 -4.02
N ALA A 471 9.31 21.53 -4.62
CA ALA A 471 9.40 21.39 -6.06
C ALA A 471 8.21 20.63 -6.68
N LEU A 472 7.71 19.57 -6.03
CA LEU A 472 6.55 18.85 -6.56
C LEU A 472 5.23 19.56 -6.24
N PHE A 473 5.08 20.26 -5.12
CA PHE A 473 3.90 21.13 -4.94
C PHE A 473 3.82 22.21 -6.01
N ASN A 474 4.94 22.87 -6.33
CA ASN A 474 4.98 23.87 -7.39
C ASN A 474 4.56 23.27 -8.74
N ARG A 475 5.10 22.11 -9.14
CA ARG A 475 4.68 21.43 -10.37
C ARG A 475 3.21 21.00 -10.37
N GLN A 476 2.68 20.55 -9.24
CA GLN A 476 1.26 20.22 -9.12
C GLN A 476 0.39 21.46 -9.25
N LEU A 477 0.80 22.58 -8.66
CA LEU A 477 0.09 23.86 -8.77
C LEU A 477 0.10 24.37 -10.22
N GLU A 478 1.25 24.31 -10.89
CA GLU A 478 1.39 24.62 -12.33
C GLU A 478 0.44 23.74 -13.18
N ALA A 479 0.33 22.44 -12.88
CA ALA A 479 -0.56 21.52 -13.59
C ALA A 479 -2.06 21.78 -13.36
N LEU A 480 -2.43 22.69 -12.46
CA LEU A 480 -3.80 23.14 -12.20
C LEU A 480 -4.10 24.49 -12.85
N GLU A 481 -3.12 25.15 -13.48
CA GLU A 481 -3.35 26.41 -14.18
C GLU A 481 -4.40 26.25 -15.30
N GLY A 482 -5.33 27.20 -15.35
CA GLY A 482 -6.41 27.22 -16.33
C GLY A 482 -7.55 26.23 -16.09
N LYS A 483 -7.53 25.44 -15.00
CA LYS A 483 -8.67 24.60 -14.61
C LYS A 483 -9.66 25.39 -13.76
N GLU A 484 -10.94 25.31 -14.10
CA GLU A 484 -12.02 26.08 -13.46
C GLU A 484 -12.98 25.22 -12.63
N ASP A 485 -12.82 23.89 -12.62
CA ASP A 485 -13.66 23.02 -11.81
C ASP A 485 -13.36 23.18 -10.31
N GLU A 486 -14.41 23.08 -9.49
CA GLU A 486 -14.34 23.32 -8.04
C GLU A 486 -13.27 22.46 -7.34
N GLN A 487 -13.07 21.23 -7.81
CA GLN A 487 -12.09 20.31 -7.24
C GLN A 487 -10.66 20.80 -7.51
N SER A 488 -10.34 21.13 -8.76
CA SER A 488 -9.04 21.69 -9.15
C SER A 488 -8.76 23.03 -8.45
N LEU A 489 -9.77 23.91 -8.32
CA LEU A 489 -9.63 25.19 -7.63
C LEU A 489 -9.30 24.99 -6.14
N ASN A 490 -10.02 24.11 -5.44
CA ASN A 490 -9.76 23.81 -4.04
C ASN A 490 -8.40 23.13 -3.86
N GLN A 491 -8.00 22.26 -4.79
CA GLN A 491 -6.67 21.65 -4.79
C GLN A 491 -5.56 22.71 -4.95
N ALA A 492 -5.72 23.67 -5.85
CA ALA A 492 -4.76 24.76 -6.03
C ALA A 492 -4.63 25.62 -4.77
N ARG A 493 -5.75 25.97 -4.12
CA ARG A 493 -5.76 26.71 -2.85
C ARG A 493 -5.03 25.97 -1.74
N ARG A 494 -5.22 24.65 -1.63
CA ARG A 494 -4.50 23.80 -0.66
C ARG A 494 -3.00 23.75 -0.93
N LEU A 495 -2.59 23.70 -2.20
CA LEU A 495 -1.17 23.73 -2.57
C LEU A 495 -0.53 25.10 -2.29
N ARG A 496 -1.25 26.20 -2.53
CA ARG A 496 -0.78 27.55 -2.16
C ARG A 496 -0.60 27.70 -0.65
N LEU A 497 -1.52 27.15 0.15
CA LEU A 497 -1.36 27.10 1.61
C LEU A 497 -0.04 26.40 1.98
N LEU A 498 0.25 25.24 1.40
CA LEU A 498 1.49 24.50 1.68
C LEU A 498 2.78 25.20 1.20
N LEU A 499 2.68 26.05 0.17
CA LEU A 499 3.82 26.74 -0.43
C LEU A 499 4.08 28.14 0.14
N HIS A 500 3.09 28.75 0.79
CA HIS A 500 3.15 30.15 1.22
C HIS A 500 2.84 30.36 2.70
N GLU A 501 2.36 29.34 3.41
CA GLU A 501 2.03 29.39 4.83
C GLU A 501 2.63 28.17 5.57
N PRO A 502 2.80 28.23 6.90
CA PRO A 502 2.69 29.42 7.74
C PRO A 502 3.89 30.36 7.51
N ASN A 503 3.89 31.55 8.11
CA ASN A 503 5.04 32.46 8.12
C ASN A 503 5.43 32.84 9.57
N MET A 504 5.43 31.85 10.46
CA MET A 504 5.81 32.04 11.87
C MET A 504 7.32 32.16 12.03
N THR A 505 7.74 32.88 13.05
CA THR A 505 9.13 33.00 13.48
C THR A 505 9.38 32.16 14.73
N PHE A 506 10.62 31.69 14.91
CA PHE A 506 11.03 31.05 16.15
C PHE A 506 10.90 31.97 17.39
N ALA A 507 10.92 33.29 17.19
CA ALA A 507 10.74 34.26 18.28
C ALA A 507 9.30 34.25 18.82
N GLU A 508 8.31 34.16 17.93
CA GLU A 508 6.90 34.04 18.31
C GLU A 508 6.64 32.77 19.13
N LEU A 509 7.36 31.67 18.86
CA LEU A 509 7.19 30.45 19.62
C LEU A 509 7.48 30.59 21.13
N ARG A 510 8.32 31.57 21.52
CA ARG A 510 8.61 31.87 22.93
C ARG A 510 7.41 32.50 23.66
N ALA A 511 6.44 33.02 22.90
CA ALA A 511 5.21 33.56 23.44
C ALA A 511 4.20 32.46 23.83
N LEU A 512 4.31 31.23 23.29
CA LEU A 512 3.43 30.14 23.70
C LEU A 512 3.60 29.85 25.19
N LYS A 513 2.47 29.87 25.91
CA LYS A 513 2.39 29.58 27.35
C LYS A 513 1.79 28.22 27.67
N VAL A 514 1.35 27.50 26.64
CA VAL A 514 0.72 26.19 26.79
C VAL A 514 1.79 25.09 26.72
N PRO A 515 1.66 24.00 27.50
CA PRO A 515 2.51 22.84 27.35
C PRO A 515 2.44 22.28 25.93
N ALA A 516 3.60 21.92 25.37
CA ALA A 516 3.70 21.40 24.02
C ALA A 516 4.48 20.07 23.95
N LEU A 517 3.96 19.13 23.17
CA LEU A 517 4.68 17.95 22.69
C LEU A 517 4.91 18.10 21.19
N VAL A 518 6.16 18.24 20.79
CA VAL A 518 6.58 18.32 19.38
C VAL A 518 7.04 16.94 18.93
N MET A 519 6.51 16.47 17.82
CA MET A 519 6.73 15.12 17.31
C MET A 519 7.08 15.12 15.83
N ALA A 520 7.90 14.15 15.41
CA ALA A 520 8.17 13.86 14.00
C ALA A 520 8.61 12.40 13.82
N GLY A 521 8.56 11.92 12.59
CA GLY A 521 9.28 10.70 12.19
C GLY A 521 10.80 10.95 12.13
N GLU A 522 11.61 9.89 12.23
CA GLU A 522 13.05 9.98 11.93
C GLU A 522 13.31 10.23 10.43
N GLN A 523 12.39 9.80 9.58
CA GLN A 523 12.40 10.01 8.12
C GLN A 523 11.29 10.99 7.72
N ASP A 524 10.98 11.93 8.61
CA ASP A 524 10.06 13.03 8.32
C ASP A 524 10.70 13.97 7.29
N VAL A 525 9.85 14.89 6.87
CA VAL A 525 9.92 15.58 5.62
C VAL A 525 9.87 17.09 5.85
N VAL A 526 9.26 17.46 6.98
CA VAL A 526 9.78 18.53 7.80
C VAL A 526 11.10 18.07 8.37
N LEU A 527 12.14 18.86 8.13
CA LEU A 527 13.50 18.50 8.50
C LEU A 527 13.62 18.33 10.02
N GLU A 528 14.37 17.31 10.46
CA GLU A 528 14.58 17.03 11.88
C GLU A 528 15.16 18.26 12.61
N MET A 529 16.06 19.01 11.97
CA MET A 529 16.62 20.25 12.53
C MET A 529 15.55 21.31 12.78
N HIS A 530 14.56 21.42 11.89
CA HIS A 530 13.45 22.36 12.03
C HIS A 530 12.51 21.95 13.16
N THR A 531 12.18 20.65 13.23
CA THR A 531 11.36 20.09 14.31
C THR A 531 12.02 20.30 15.68
N LYS A 532 13.33 20.06 15.79
CA LYS A 532 14.10 20.33 17.01
C LYS A 532 14.08 21.82 17.37
N ALA A 533 14.28 22.70 16.38
CA ALA A 533 14.25 24.14 16.60
C ALA A 533 12.87 24.62 17.11
N ILE A 534 11.75 24.05 16.62
CA ILE A 534 10.42 24.32 17.15
C ILE A 534 10.36 23.95 18.65
N ALA A 535 10.77 22.74 19.01
CA ALA A 535 10.75 22.27 20.40
C ALA A 535 11.64 23.10 21.32
N GLU A 536 12.81 23.53 20.86
CA GLU A 536 13.74 24.37 21.63
C GLU A 536 13.21 25.79 21.88
N HIS A 537 12.36 26.31 20.99
CA HIS A 537 11.84 27.67 21.07
C HIS A 537 10.50 27.78 21.80
N ILE A 538 9.82 26.68 22.09
CA ILE A 538 8.62 26.65 22.93
C ILE A 538 9.03 26.34 24.38
N GLN A 539 8.71 27.26 25.30
CA GLN A 539 9.09 27.10 26.70
C GLN A 539 8.45 25.84 27.32
N GLY A 540 9.28 24.92 27.79
CA GLY A 540 8.82 23.68 28.46
C GLY A 540 8.27 22.62 27.51
N ALA A 541 8.53 22.72 26.21
CA ALA A 541 8.14 21.70 25.26
C ALA A 541 8.93 20.39 25.44
N THR A 542 8.30 19.29 25.05
CA THR A 542 8.93 17.96 24.95
C THR A 542 9.05 17.56 23.48
N LEU A 543 10.10 16.82 23.15
CA LEU A 543 10.37 16.35 21.78
C LEU A 543 10.27 14.83 21.70
N LYS A 544 9.58 14.30 20.67
CA LYS A 544 9.52 12.87 20.36
C LYS A 544 9.77 12.61 18.88
N ILE A 545 10.93 12.04 18.57
CA ILE A 545 11.23 11.51 17.23
C ILE A 545 10.94 10.00 17.20
N PHE A 546 10.13 9.55 16.25
CA PHE A 546 9.77 8.14 16.07
C PHE A 546 10.74 7.44 15.12
N LYS A 547 11.61 6.58 15.68
CA LYS A 547 12.63 5.83 14.93
C LYS A 547 12.02 5.03 13.78
N GLY A 548 12.58 5.16 12.59
CA GLY A 548 12.16 4.48 11.36
C GLY A 548 10.80 4.89 10.80
N ALA A 549 10.10 5.85 11.42
CA ALA A 549 8.83 6.37 10.94
C ALA A 549 9.05 7.61 10.06
N SER A 550 8.14 7.86 9.14
CA SER A 550 8.08 9.02 8.25
C SER A 550 7.13 10.09 8.80
N HIS A 551 6.75 11.06 7.95
CA HIS A 551 5.66 12.00 8.21
C HIS A 551 4.34 11.31 8.60
N TYR A 552 4.18 10.02 8.27
CA TYR A 552 3.02 9.18 8.60
C TYR A 552 3.19 8.38 9.89
N ALA A 553 4.03 8.82 10.83
CA ALA A 553 4.17 8.17 12.13
C ALA A 553 2.84 7.84 12.85
N PRO A 554 1.76 8.67 12.80
CA PRO A 554 0.46 8.30 13.35
C PRO A 554 -0.11 7.00 12.77
N GLN A 555 0.19 6.69 11.50
CA GLN A 555 -0.28 5.50 10.80
C GLN A 555 0.70 4.33 10.84
N GLU A 556 2.00 4.61 10.80
CA GLU A 556 3.06 3.61 10.73
C GLU A 556 3.38 3.00 12.10
N VAL A 557 3.38 3.83 13.15
CA VAL A 557 3.69 3.43 14.54
C VAL A 557 2.55 3.82 15.51
N PRO A 558 1.29 3.47 15.21
CA PRO A 558 0.11 3.99 15.91
C PRO A 558 0.13 3.71 17.41
N ALA A 559 0.61 2.54 17.83
CA ALA A 559 0.70 2.21 19.26
C ALA A 559 1.72 3.07 20.02
N ALA A 560 2.85 3.41 19.39
CA ALA A 560 3.85 4.28 19.99
C ALA A 560 3.38 5.74 19.99
N PHE A 561 2.77 6.18 18.88
CA PHE A 561 2.21 7.52 18.72
C PHE A 561 1.07 7.79 19.71
N ASN A 562 0.09 6.89 19.78
CA ASN A 562 -1.06 7.03 20.68
C ASN A 562 -0.62 7.06 22.14
N ARG A 563 0.36 6.23 22.52
CA ARG A 563 0.93 6.25 23.88
C ARG A 563 1.58 7.58 24.20
N ALA A 564 2.42 8.13 23.29
CA ALA A 564 3.03 9.44 23.51
C ALA A 564 1.98 10.55 23.70
N ALA A 565 0.92 10.56 22.89
CA ALA A 565 -0.18 11.50 23.03
C ALA A 565 -0.96 11.30 24.35
N LEU A 566 -1.33 10.07 24.69
CA LEU A 566 -2.05 9.73 25.92
C LEU A 566 -1.25 10.10 27.17
N ASP A 567 0.05 9.80 27.20
CA ASP A 567 0.94 10.11 28.30
C ASP A 567 1.08 11.63 28.48
N PHE A 568 1.17 12.38 27.39
CA PHE A 568 1.28 13.83 27.43
C PHE A 568 -0.02 14.55 27.85
N PHE A 569 -1.17 14.08 27.39
CA PHE A 569 -2.47 14.66 27.77
C PHE A 569 -3.02 14.12 29.09
N ALA A 570 -2.33 13.15 29.72
CA ALA A 570 -2.72 12.67 31.03
C ALA A 570 -2.77 13.84 32.05
N PRO A 571 -3.69 13.82 33.02
CA PRO A 571 -3.71 14.81 34.08
C PRO A 571 -2.36 14.84 34.80
N VAL A 572 -1.81 16.04 34.99
CA VAL A 572 -0.67 16.23 35.88
C VAL A 572 -1.23 16.14 37.30
N ASN A 573 -0.93 15.06 38.01
CA ASN A 573 -1.31 14.89 39.41
C ASN A 573 -0.60 15.88 40.34
#